data_AF-A0A1I6QF57-F1
#
_entry.id   AF-A0A1I6QF57-F1
#
_cell.length_a   1.000
_cell.length_b   1.000
_cell.length_c   1.000
_cell.angle_alpha   90.00
_cell.angle_beta   90.00
_cell.angle_gamma   90.00
#
_symmetry.space_group_name_H-M   'P 1'
#
loop_
_entity.id
_entity.type
_entity.pdbx_description
1 polymer ?
#
loop_
_entity_poly.entity_id
_entity_poly.type
_entity_poly.pdbx_seq_one_letter_code
_entity_poly.pdbx_strand_id
1 'polypeptide(L)'
;MIDLIIAALGPVVIGALSVLVYWDARRVGVAWPPVWAVVMFLTGMTGLGLFMFVPSVPIPGLLVILLLGPILYAFERDDTRHSDEPADPHTLAGAGTAGDDRRSDEGDSISNGGDRDGGDRGDDRRSSSDDGSNGASGTGISDEIGQEPVDSDEYAERR
;
A
#
# COMPACT_ATOMS: atom_id res chain seq x y z
N MET A 1 -5.29 -21.81 -34.95
CA MET A 1 -6.46 -21.10 -34.39
C MET A 1 -6.21 -20.66 -32.95
N ILE A 2 -5.76 -21.55 -32.06
CA ILE A 2 -5.50 -21.22 -30.65
C ILE A 2 -4.51 -20.06 -30.50
N ASP A 3 -3.41 -20.06 -31.27
CA ASP A 3 -2.40 -18.98 -31.22
C ASP A 3 -2.97 -17.60 -31.56
N LEU A 4 -3.91 -17.53 -32.51
CA LEU A 4 -4.59 -16.29 -32.87
C LEU A 4 -5.48 -15.78 -31.74
N ILE A 5 -6.18 -16.69 -31.07
CA ILE A 5 -7.02 -16.36 -29.91
C ILE A 5 -6.15 -15.84 -28.78
N ILE A 6 -5.02 -16.49 -28.50
CA ILE A 6 -4.08 -16.06 -27.44
C ILE A 6 -3.45 -14.70 -27.79
N ALA A 7 -3.02 -14.50 -29.03
CA ALA A 7 -2.44 -13.25 -29.49
C ALA A 7 -3.42 -12.07 -29.42
N ALA A 8 -4.72 -12.31 -29.61
CA ALA A 8 -5.75 -11.28 -29.53
C ALA A 8 -6.25 -11.06 -28.09
N LEU A 9 -6.57 -12.14 -27.37
CA LEU A 9 -7.17 -12.06 -26.03
C LEU A 9 -6.13 -11.74 -24.95
N GLY A 10 -4.90 -12.22 -25.09
CA GLY A 10 -3.81 -12.01 -24.13
C GLY A 10 -3.56 -10.53 -23.84
N PRO A 11 -3.28 -9.69 -24.86
CA PRO A 11 -3.05 -8.26 -24.66
C PRO A 11 -4.26 -7.54 -24.08
N VAL A 12 -5.48 -7.95 -24.45
CA VAL A 12 -6.73 -7.39 -23.90
C VAL A 12 -6.84 -7.68 -22.41
N VAL A 13 -6.59 -8.91 -21.99
CA VAL A 13 -6.61 -9.30 -20.57
C VAL A 13 -5.51 -8.59 -19.78
N ILE A 14 -4.28 -8.56 -20.31
CA ILE A 14 -3.15 -7.87 -19.67
C ILE A 14 -3.44 -6.37 -19.54
N GLY A 15 -3.97 -5.74 -20.60
CA GLY A 15 -4.38 -4.34 -20.58
C GLY A 15 -5.47 -4.06 -19.55
N ALA A 16 -6.50 -4.91 -19.48
CA ALA A 16 -7.57 -4.78 -18.48
C ALA A 16 -7.03 -4.90 -17.04
N LEU A 17 -6.12 -5.84 -16.78
CA LEU A 17 -5.47 -5.99 -15.48
C LEU A 17 -4.59 -4.78 -15.13
N SER A 18 -3.84 -4.24 -16.10
CA SER A 18 -3.04 -3.03 -15.92
C SER A 18 -3.90 -1.81 -15.56
N VAL A 19 -5.05 -1.64 -16.23
CA VAL A 19 -6.02 -0.58 -15.91
C VAL A 19 -6.62 -0.80 -14.50
N LEU A 20 -6.92 -2.03 -14.14
CA LEU A 20 -7.42 -2.37 -12.81
C LEU A 20 -6.41 -2.02 -11.71
N VAL A 21 -5.12 -2.30 -11.94
CA VAL A 21 -4.02 -1.96 -11.03
C VAL A 21 -3.87 -0.45 -10.89
N TYR A 22 -3.91 0.30 -11.99
CA TYR A 22 -3.90 1.76 -11.95
C TYR A 22 -5.04 2.31 -11.08
N TRP A 23 -6.25 1.76 -11.26
CA TRP A 23 -7.42 2.20 -10.54
C TRP A 23 -7.39 1.82 -9.06
N ASP A 24 -6.95 0.61 -8.71
CA ASP A 24 -6.76 0.18 -7.32
C ASP A 24 -5.68 1.03 -6.64
N ALA A 25 -4.55 1.29 -7.30
CA ALA A 25 -3.46 2.11 -6.77
C ALA A 25 -3.94 3.53 -6.43
N ARG A 26 -4.74 4.14 -7.31
CA ARG A 26 -5.35 5.46 -7.04
C ARG A 26 -6.35 5.44 -5.88
N ARG A 27 -7.04 4.32 -5.66
CA ARG A 27 -8.01 4.18 -4.57
C ARG A 27 -7.36 3.94 -3.22
N VAL A 28 -6.27 3.17 -3.19
CA VAL A 28 -5.56 2.81 -1.95
C VAL A 28 -4.52 3.87 -1.56
N GLY A 29 -4.20 4.81 -2.45
CA GLY A 29 -3.23 5.88 -2.17
C GLY A 29 -1.78 5.47 -2.40
N VAL A 30 -1.56 4.39 -3.15
CA VAL A 30 -0.22 3.90 -3.51
C VAL A 30 0.52 4.98 -4.30
N ALA A 31 1.80 5.16 -4.00
CA ALA A 31 2.63 6.13 -4.70
C ALA A 31 2.83 5.71 -6.17
N TRP A 32 2.79 6.69 -7.08
CA TRP A 32 3.02 6.49 -8.52
C TRP A 32 2.12 5.43 -9.21
N PRO A 33 0.77 5.55 -9.15
CA PRO A 33 -0.16 4.63 -9.82
C PRO A 33 0.14 4.27 -11.29
N PRO A 34 0.56 5.21 -12.17
CA PRO A 34 0.87 4.85 -13.56
C PRO A 34 2.09 3.94 -13.69
N VAL A 35 3.08 4.05 -12.79
CA VAL A 35 4.29 3.22 -12.83
C VAL A 35 3.93 1.76 -12.59
N TRP A 36 3.10 1.49 -11.56
CA TRP A 36 2.64 0.14 -11.23
C TRP A 36 1.84 -0.51 -12.35
N ALA A 37 0.98 0.26 -13.01
CA ALA A 37 0.23 -0.21 -14.17
C ALA A 37 1.15 -0.56 -15.35
N VAL A 38 2.19 0.24 -15.60
CA VAL A 38 3.19 -0.02 -16.65
C VAL A 38 4.02 -1.25 -16.32
N VAL A 39 4.49 -1.42 -15.08
CA VAL A 39 5.23 -2.62 -14.64
C VAL A 39 4.40 -3.88 -14.91
N MET A 40 3.14 -3.87 -14.48
CA MET A 40 2.18 -4.95 -14.74
C MET A 40 2.00 -5.29 -16.22
N PHE A 41 1.82 -4.24 -17.03
CA PHE A 41 1.65 -4.40 -18.47
C PHE A 41 2.91 -5.00 -19.11
N LEU A 42 4.09 -4.50 -18.75
CA LEU A 42 5.37 -4.97 -19.30
C LEU A 42 5.67 -6.41 -18.91
N THR A 43 5.47 -6.79 -17.64
CA THR A 43 5.67 -8.18 -17.21
C THR A 43 4.71 -9.13 -17.91
N GLY A 44 3.43 -8.73 -18.04
CA GLY A 44 2.42 -9.47 -18.77
C GLY A 44 2.77 -9.66 -20.25
N MET A 45 3.08 -8.57 -20.95
CA MET A 45 3.41 -8.59 -22.38
C MET A 45 4.73 -9.32 -22.66
N THR A 46 5.71 -9.24 -21.75
CA THR A 46 6.97 -9.99 -21.86
C THR A 46 6.72 -11.48 -21.74
N GLY A 47 5.94 -11.91 -20.73
CA GLY A 47 5.55 -13.31 -20.58
C GLY A 47 4.78 -13.83 -21.79
N LEU A 48 3.81 -13.06 -22.29
CA LEU A 48 3.05 -13.39 -23.50
C LEU A 48 3.95 -13.48 -24.75
N GLY A 49 4.86 -12.53 -24.92
CA GLY A 49 5.80 -12.51 -26.04
C GLY A 49 6.72 -13.72 -26.03
N LEU A 50 7.29 -14.07 -24.87
CA LEU A 50 8.11 -15.26 -24.72
C LEU A 50 7.33 -16.54 -25.05
N PHE A 51 6.09 -16.65 -24.57
CA PHE A 51 5.23 -17.78 -24.89
C PHE A 51 4.94 -17.92 -26.39
N MET A 52 4.80 -16.81 -27.12
CA MET A 52 4.48 -16.82 -28.54
C MET A 52 5.70 -17.02 -29.46
N PHE A 53 6.85 -16.44 -29.10
CA PHE A 53 7.99 -16.30 -30.03
C PHE A 53 9.16 -17.19 -29.71
N VAL A 54 9.25 -17.75 -28.50
CA VAL A 54 10.36 -18.62 -28.11
C VAL A 54 9.86 -20.06 -28.05
N PRO A 55 10.27 -20.92 -29.00
CA PRO A 55 9.95 -22.33 -28.94
C PRO A 55 10.50 -22.93 -27.65
N SER A 56 9.69 -23.69 -26.92
CA SER A 56 10.09 -24.43 -25.70
C SER A 56 10.58 -23.58 -24.52
N VAL A 57 9.92 -22.46 -24.21
CA VAL A 57 10.15 -21.77 -22.93
C VAL A 57 9.70 -22.66 -21.75
N PRO A 58 10.54 -22.83 -20.71
CA PRO A 58 10.13 -23.55 -19.51
C PRO A 58 8.97 -22.81 -18.81
N ILE A 59 7.86 -23.53 -18.59
CA ILE A 59 6.66 -22.99 -17.95
C ILE A 59 6.97 -22.30 -16.61
N PRO A 60 7.83 -22.83 -15.71
CA PRO A 60 8.17 -22.13 -14.47
C PRO A 60 8.72 -20.72 -14.69
N GLY A 61 9.58 -20.52 -15.69
CA GLY A 61 10.15 -19.21 -16.01
C GLY A 61 9.10 -18.23 -16.49
N LEU A 62 8.14 -18.68 -17.31
CA LEU A 62 7.01 -17.85 -17.74
C LEU A 62 6.15 -17.40 -16.55
N LEU A 63 5.87 -18.30 -15.62
CA LEU A 63 5.07 -17.98 -14.44
C LEU A 63 5.75 -16.93 -13.57
N VAL A 64 7.07 -17.03 -13.38
CA VAL A 64 7.84 -16.02 -12.64
C VAL A 64 7.71 -14.64 -13.31
N ILE A 65 7.90 -14.56 -14.62
CA ILE A 65 7.79 -13.30 -15.37
C ILE A 65 6.37 -12.74 -15.27
N LEU A 66 5.35 -13.58 -15.45
CA LEU A 66 3.95 -13.16 -15.41
C LEU A 66 3.53 -12.67 -14.02
N LEU A 67 4.03 -13.32 -12.96
CA LEU A 67 3.69 -13.01 -11.57
C LEU A 67 4.55 -11.90 -10.96
N LEU A 68 5.65 -11.50 -11.62
CA LEU A 68 6.53 -10.45 -11.11
C LEU A 68 5.79 -9.12 -10.89
N GLY A 69 5.05 -8.63 -11.88
CA GLY A 69 4.25 -7.41 -11.74
C GLY A 69 3.21 -7.48 -10.63
N PRO A 70 2.38 -8.54 -10.56
CA PRO A 70 1.44 -8.77 -9.46
C PRO A 70 2.05 -8.81 -8.08
N ILE A 71 3.16 -9.52 -7.92
CA ILE A 71 3.80 -9.67 -6.62
C ILE A 71 4.40 -8.34 -6.17
N LEU A 72 5.09 -7.62 -7.06
CA LEU A 72 5.66 -6.31 -6.71
C LEU A 72 4.57 -5.29 -6.34
N TYR A 73 3.46 -5.26 -7.11
CA TYR A 73 2.34 -4.40 -6.78
C TYR A 73 1.69 -4.77 -5.43
N ALA A 74 1.57 -6.06 -5.13
CA ALA A 74 1.03 -6.52 -3.86
C ALA A 74 1.89 -6.07 -2.67
N PHE A 75 3.22 -6.10 -2.81
CA PHE A 75 4.13 -5.62 -1.77
C PHE A 75 4.00 -4.11 -1.54
N GLU A 76 4.00 -3.31 -2.59
CA GLU A 76 3.80 -1.86 -2.46
C GLU A 76 2.46 -1.53 -1.80
N ARG A 77 1.40 -2.22 -2.22
CA ARG A 77 0.06 -2.05 -1.66
C ARG A 77 -0.01 -2.44 -0.20
N ASP A 78 0.75 -3.44 0.21
CA ASP A 78 0.84 -3.88 1.60
C ASP A 78 1.62 -2.87 2.44
N ASP A 79 2.75 -2.36 1.93
CA ASP A 79 3.55 -1.32 2.57
C ASP A 79 2.72 -0.03 2.79
N THR A 80 1.96 0.39 1.77
CA THR A 80 1.04 1.54 1.84
C THR A 80 -0.03 1.40 2.94
N ARG A 81 -0.36 0.16 3.37
CA ARG A 81 -1.36 -0.08 4.43
C ARG A 81 -0.77 -0.13 5.83
N HIS A 82 0.52 -0.41 5.94
CA HIS A 82 1.19 -0.60 7.22
C HIS A 82 2.23 0.50 7.50
N SER A 83 2.37 1.48 6.62
CA SER A 83 3.34 2.59 6.72
C SER A 83 3.18 3.50 7.93
N ASP A 84 2.00 3.49 8.57
CA ASP A 84 1.69 4.33 9.72
C ASP A 84 2.12 3.71 11.06
N GLU A 85 2.45 2.41 11.08
CA GLU A 85 2.94 1.74 12.28
C GLU A 85 4.44 2.02 12.44
N PRO A 86 4.87 2.74 13.49
CA PRO A 86 6.28 2.93 13.74
C PRO A 86 6.94 1.56 13.94
N ALA A 87 8.01 1.29 13.19
CA ALA A 87 8.76 0.06 13.34
C ALA A 87 9.33 -0.01 14.77
N ASP A 88 8.62 -0.66 15.69
CA ASP A 88 9.05 -0.84 17.07
C ASP A 88 10.06 -2.00 17.13
N PRO A 89 11.37 -1.73 17.28
CA PRO A 89 12.40 -2.77 17.32
C PRO A 89 12.28 -3.69 18.55
N HIS A 90 11.40 -3.37 19.50
CA HIS A 90 11.15 -4.15 20.71
C HIS A 90 9.92 -5.05 20.60
N THR A 91 9.18 -5.02 19.49
CA THR A 91 8.05 -5.91 19.25
C THR A 91 8.39 -6.92 18.17
N LEU A 92 8.25 -8.20 18.50
CA LEU A 92 8.24 -9.26 17.50
C LEU A 92 6.81 -9.36 16.92
N ALA A 93 6.70 -9.63 15.62
CA ALA A 93 5.43 -9.88 14.95
C ALA A 93 4.63 -10.96 15.70
N GLY A 94 3.57 -10.54 16.41
CA GLY A 94 2.70 -11.40 17.21
C GLY A 94 2.46 -10.96 18.66
N ALA A 95 3.15 -9.95 19.18
CA ALA A 95 2.96 -9.50 20.57
C ALA A 95 1.67 -8.65 20.80
N GLY A 96 1.04 -8.14 19.73
CA GLY A 96 -0.11 -7.23 19.82
C GLY A 96 -1.49 -7.87 19.95
N THR A 97 -1.61 -9.20 20.05
CA THR A 97 -2.91 -9.90 20.17
C THR A 97 -3.07 -10.67 21.48
N ALA A 98 -2.22 -10.43 22.48
CA ALA A 98 -2.49 -10.83 23.86
C ALA A 98 -3.37 -9.74 24.48
N GLY A 99 -4.69 -9.92 24.35
CA GLY A 99 -5.72 -9.03 24.89
C GLY A 99 -5.42 -8.62 26.33
N ASP A 100 -5.26 -7.31 26.50
CA ASP A 100 -5.31 -6.63 27.78
C ASP A 100 -6.77 -6.59 28.27
N ASP A 101 -7.32 -7.76 28.62
CA ASP A 101 -8.56 -7.86 29.40
C ASP A 101 -8.20 -7.86 30.89
N ARG A 102 -7.51 -6.80 31.34
CA ARG A 102 -7.47 -6.44 32.77
C ARG A 102 -8.52 -5.39 33.05
N ARG A 103 -9.77 -5.82 33.15
CA ARG A 103 -10.79 -5.10 33.91
C ARG A 103 -10.98 -5.80 35.24
N SER A 104 -10.00 -5.60 36.13
CA SER A 104 -10.19 -5.77 37.56
C SER A 104 -11.02 -4.58 38.03
N ASP A 105 -12.34 -4.76 38.13
CA ASP A 105 -13.17 -3.89 38.96
C ASP A 105 -13.83 -4.77 40.01
N GLU A 106 -13.26 -4.70 41.20
CA GLU A 106 -13.57 -5.48 42.37
C GLU A 106 -14.55 -4.67 43.22
N GLY A 107 -15.72 -5.26 43.47
CA GLY A 107 -16.40 -5.13 44.75
C GLY A 107 -17.15 -3.82 45.06
N ASP A 108 -18.48 -4.01 45.09
CA ASP A 108 -19.33 -3.59 46.21
C ASP A 108 -19.92 -2.17 46.18
N SER A 109 -21.21 -2.07 45.85
CA SER A 109 -22.21 -1.62 46.82
C SER A 109 -23.63 -1.70 46.26
N ILE A 110 -24.50 -2.16 47.14
CA ILE A 110 -25.94 -2.37 46.99
C ILE A 110 -26.71 -1.03 46.93
N SER A 111 -27.89 -1.08 46.30
CA SER A 111 -29.04 -0.16 46.43
C SER A 111 -29.01 1.11 45.55
N ASN A 112 -29.96 1.24 44.62
CA ASN A 112 -31.28 1.82 44.92
C ASN A 112 -32.16 1.83 43.65
N GLY A 113 -33.43 1.44 43.79
CA GLY A 113 -34.42 1.56 42.73
C GLY A 113 -34.80 3.01 42.45
N GLY A 114 -35.36 3.26 41.27
CA GLY A 114 -35.93 4.55 40.93
C GLY A 114 -36.22 4.70 39.45
N ASP A 115 -37.50 4.54 39.12
CA ASP A 115 -38.14 4.81 37.83
C ASP A 115 -37.89 6.23 37.28
N ARG A 116 -38.05 6.37 35.95
CA ARG A 116 -38.54 7.51 35.12
C ARG A 116 -37.92 7.35 33.72
N ASP A 117 -38.62 7.00 32.63
CA ASP A 117 -39.84 7.55 32.00
C ASP A 117 -39.75 9.04 31.57
N GLY A 118 -40.13 9.28 30.30
CA GLY A 118 -40.30 10.59 29.65
C GLY A 118 -39.09 11.03 28.82
N GLY A 119 -39.13 10.99 27.48
CA GLY A 119 -39.58 12.12 26.63
C GLY A 119 -38.36 12.99 26.26
N ASP A 120 -38.15 13.58 25.09
CA ASP A 120 -39.04 14.16 24.10
C ASP A 120 -38.17 14.57 22.88
N ARG A 121 -38.88 14.83 21.77
CA ARG A 121 -38.53 15.41 20.46
C ARG A 121 -37.39 16.45 20.50
N GLY A 122 -36.54 16.63 19.49
CA GLY A 122 -36.84 16.95 18.08
C GLY A 122 -35.94 18.13 17.66
N ASP A 123 -35.84 18.37 16.34
CA ASP A 123 -35.38 19.60 15.67
C ASP A 123 -33.86 19.89 15.70
N ASP A 124 -33.23 20.55 14.73
CA ASP A 124 -33.48 20.86 13.33
C ASP A 124 -32.16 21.45 12.78
N ARG A 125 -31.85 21.13 11.52
CA ARG A 125 -31.31 22.00 10.44
C ARG A 125 -30.35 23.17 10.77
N ARG A 126 -29.24 23.21 9.99
CA ARG A 126 -28.66 24.31 9.17
C ARG A 126 -27.13 24.34 9.30
N SER A 127 -26.39 24.01 8.24
CA SER A 127 -25.93 24.94 7.18
C SER A 127 -25.01 26.06 7.67
N SER A 128 -23.71 25.86 7.48
CA SER A 128 -22.69 26.88 7.16
C SER A 128 -21.67 26.13 6.27
N SER A 129 -21.61 26.29 4.95
CA SER A 129 -21.20 27.45 4.16
C SER A 129 -19.83 28.01 4.54
N ASP A 130 -18.94 27.89 3.54
CA ASP A 130 -17.81 28.74 3.15
C ASP A 130 -16.63 28.92 4.11
N ASP A 131 -15.41 28.57 3.65
CA ASP A 131 -14.37 29.57 3.35
C ASP A 131 -13.12 28.96 2.63
N GLY A 132 -12.67 29.63 1.55
CA GLY A 132 -11.29 29.78 1.05
C GLY A 132 -10.53 28.54 0.53
N SER A 133 -10.18 28.35 -0.74
CA SER A 133 -9.56 29.24 -1.77
C SER A 133 -8.22 29.86 -1.36
N ASN A 134 -7.13 29.35 -1.99
CA ASN A 134 -5.91 30.02 -2.46
C ASN A 134 -4.57 29.57 -1.85
N GLY A 135 -3.59 29.29 -2.73
CA GLY A 135 -2.15 29.26 -2.41
C GLY A 135 -1.46 27.98 -2.92
N ALA A 136 -1.12 27.84 -4.20
CA ALA A 136 0.04 28.45 -4.87
C ALA A 136 1.41 28.02 -4.29
N SER A 137 2.13 27.25 -5.11
CA SER A 137 3.57 27.38 -5.39
C SER A 137 4.58 27.11 -4.27
N GLY A 138 5.35 26.03 -4.42
CA GLY A 138 6.53 25.77 -3.59
C GLY A 138 7.35 24.58 -4.06
N THR A 139 7.90 24.62 -5.27
CA THR A 139 9.01 23.75 -5.68
C THR A 139 10.26 24.16 -4.91
N GLY A 140 10.58 23.42 -3.85
CA GLY A 140 11.83 23.54 -3.09
C GLY A 140 12.58 22.21 -3.14
N ILE A 141 13.28 21.95 -4.25
CA ILE A 141 14.31 20.90 -4.31
C ILE A 141 15.60 21.59 -3.86
N SER A 142 15.93 21.44 -2.59
CA SER A 142 17.27 21.72 -2.07
C SER A 142 17.99 20.38 -1.96
N ASP A 143 18.77 20.05 -2.99
CA ASP A 143 19.81 19.02 -2.90
C ASP A 143 20.96 19.61 -2.07
N GLU A 144 20.94 19.37 -0.76
CA GLU A 144 22.06 19.64 0.12
C GLU A 144 22.80 18.31 0.37
N ILE A 145 23.66 17.95 -0.59
CA ILE A 145 24.62 16.86 -0.43
C ILE A 145 25.70 17.33 0.54
N GLY A 146 25.47 17.09 1.83
CA GLY A 146 26.50 17.20 2.86
C GLY A 146 27.59 16.18 2.59
N GLN A 147 28.73 16.64 2.08
CA GLN A 147 29.96 15.86 2.07
C GLN A 147 30.50 15.86 3.50
N GLU A 148 30.31 14.75 4.22
CA GLU A 148 31.04 14.52 5.47
C GLU A 148 32.55 14.41 5.17
N PRO A 149 33.40 15.17 5.87
CA PRO A 149 34.84 15.03 5.77
C PRO A 149 35.26 13.68 6.37
N VAL A 150 35.79 12.80 5.52
CA VAL A 150 36.37 11.52 5.91
C VAL A 150 37.65 11.77 6.71
N ASP A 151 37.58 11.48 8.00
CA ASP A 151 38.71 11.58 8.94
C ASP A 151 39.75 10.51 8.57
N SER A 152 40.93 10.95 8.12
CA SER A 152 41.93 10.08 7.48
C SER A 152 42.93 9.47 8.47
N ASP A 153 42.69 9.65 9.76
CA ASP A 153 43.71 9.43 10.80
C ASP A 153 43.63 8.01 11.40
N GLU A 154 42.57 7.26 11.11
CA GLU A 154 42.31 5.94 11.73
C GLU A 154 43.22 4.80 11.20
N TYR A 155 43.95 5.00 10.10
CA TYR A 155 44.77 3.93 9.50
C TYR A 155 46.22 3.86 10.00
N ALA A 156 46.65 4.73 10.93
CA ALA A 156 48.04 4.77 11.39
C ALA A 156 48.37 3.80 12.55
N GLU A 157 47.39 3.21 13.25
CA GLU A 157 47.64 2.44 14.48
C GLU A 157 47.70 0.90 14.33
N ARG A 158 47.61 0.34 13.11
CA ARG A 158 47.62 -1.12 12.87
C ARG A 158 48.93 -1.70 12.30
N ARG A 159 50.10 -1.17 12.69
CA ARG A 159 51.40 -1.81 12.39
C ARG A 159 52.26 -2.03 13.62
#